data_AF-A0A430BEM4-F1
#
_entry.id   AF-A0A430BEM4-F1
#
_cell.length_a   1.000
_cell.length_b   1.000
_cell.length_c   1.000
_cell.angle_alpha   90.00
_cell.angle_beta   90.00
_cell.angle_gamma   90.00
#
_symmetry.space_group_name_H-M   'P 1'
#
loop_
_entity.id
_entity.type
_entity.pdbx_description
1 polymer ?
#
loop_
_entity_poly.entity_id
_entity_poly.type
_entity_poly.pdbx_seq_one_letter_code
_entity_poly.pdbx_strand_id
1 'polypeptide(L)'
;MTFAIKLPQPGDRYFFIPAVPAGLVSPPLAAAIGSYVATHDANIEGPENPWTDAARAISNHVAASGAELAVKLLFVTHYAQPLSIDGRLAIDLGAFDVGMGHTLIRAAADALAMDAGRLWQEARAEYERLRAISDAMPLGIEGEDAAVDAYCTAMDALIATPAPTIQAAAYKMEAIQDRFADASMTDSAHAWEALGADLARLGGQA
;
A
#
# COMPACT_ATOMS: atom_id res chain seq x y z
N MET A 1 4.82 5.27 3.41
CA MET A 1 5.27 4.20 2.49
C MET A 1 4.03 3.65 1.80
N THR A 2 3.96 3.78 0.47
CA THR A 2 2.73 3.62 -0.33
C THR A 2 2.63 2.21 -0.90
N PHE A 3 1.49 1.53 -0.69
CA PHE A 3 1.18 0.29 -1.43
C PHE A 3 0.53 0.65 -2.76
N ALA A 4 1.34 0.82 -3.80
CA ALA A 4 0.85 1.13 -5.14
C ALA A 4 0.42 -0.17 -5.85
N ILE A 5 -0.88 -0.41 -5.93
CA ILE A 5 -1.45 -1.53 -6.70
C ILE A 5 -2.19 -0.98 -7.90
N LYS A 6 -1.75 -1.37 -9.10
CA LYS A 6 -2.56 -1.23 -10.30
C LYS A 6 -3.55 -2.38 -10.33
N LEU A 7 -4.84 -2.08 -10.19
CA LEU A 7 -5.88 -3.10 -10.32
C LEU A 7 -5.89 -3.65 -11.76
N PRO A 8 -5.97 -4.98 -11.95
CA PRO A 8 -6.05 -5.56 -13.28
C PRO A 8 -7.33 -5.08 -13.98
N GLN A 9 -7.18 -4.64 -15.22
CA GLN A 9 -8.26 -4.15 -16.07
C GLN A 9 -8.73 -5.25 -17.04
N PRO A 10 -9.96 -5.17 -17.56
CA PRO A 10 -10.42 -6.04 -18.64
C PRO A 10 -9.45 -5.96 -19.84
N GLY A 11 -8.87 -7.10 -20.22
CA GLY A 11 -7.90 -7.20 -21.32
C GLY A 11 -6.44 -7.27 -20.90
N ASP A 12 -6.12 -7.05 -19.61
CA ASP A 12 -4.76 -7.27 -19.11
C ASP A 12 -4.39 -8.75 -19.23
N ARG A 13 -3.18 -9.03 -19.77
CA ARG A 13 -2.64 -10.40 -19.81
C ARG A 13 -1.92 -10.77 -18.51
N TYR A 14 -1.29 -9.81 -17.86
CA TYR A 14 -0.44 -10.04 -16.70
C TYR A 14 -0.80 -9.10 -15.56
N PHE A 15 -0.81 -9.62 -14.34
CA PHE A 15 -0.85 -8.82 -13.12
C PHE A 15 0.50 -8.90 -12.41
N PHE A 16 1.18 -7.78 -12.25
CA PHE A 16 2.45 -7.72 -11.51
C PHE A 16 2.20 -7.61 -10.02
N ILE A 17 2.82 -8.49 -9.24
CA ILE A 17 2.71 -8.41 -7.77
C ILE A 17 3.47 -7.16 -7.30
N PRO A 18 2.80 -6.24 -6.59
CA PRO A 18 3.44 -5.03 -6.08
C PRO A 18 4.42 -5.35 -4.95
N ALA A 19 5.44 -4.51 -4.78
CA ALA A 19 6.31 -4.60 -3.61
C ALA A 19 5.50 -4.32 -2.34
N VAL A 20 5.63 -5.20 -1.35
CA VAL A 20 4.92 -5.08 -0.06
C VAL A 20 5.63 -4.07 0.84
N PRO A 21 5.03 -2.93 1.20
CA PRO A 21 5.66 -1.91 2.01
C PRO A 21 5.91 -2.39 3.43
N ALA A 22 6.97 -1.87 4.05
CA ALA A 22 7.26 -2.14 5.45
C ALA A 22 6.09 -1.66 6.33
N GLY A 23 5.69 -2.50 7.29
CA GLY A 23 4.60 -2.22 8.22
C GLY A 23 3.19 -2.48 7.69
N LEU A 24 3.01 -2.80 6.39
CA LEU A 24 1.69 -3.18 5.86
C LEU A 24 1.24 -4.54 6.38
N VAL A 25 2.19 -5.46 6.55
CA VAL A 25 1.95 -6.82 7.02
C VAL A 25 2.78 -7.09 8.27
N SER A 26 2.33 -8.04 9.09
CA SER A 26 3.02 -8.46 10.30
C SER A 26 4.43 -9.00 10.00
N PRO A 27 5.37 -8.88 10.96
CA PRO A 27 6.74 -9.35 10.77
C PRO A 27 6.88 -10.81 10.29
N PRO A 28 6.07 -11.79 10.79
CA PRO A 28 6.13 -13.17 10.30
C PRO A 28 5.77 -13.28 8.81
N LEU A 29 4.71 -12.59 8.37
CA LEU A 29 4.30 -12.59 6.96
C LEU A 29 5.32 -11.87 6.07
N ALA A 30 5.86 -10.74 6.53
CA ALA A 30 6.94 -10.03 5.83
C ALA A 30 8.17 -10.91 5.62
N ALA A 31 8.59 -11.66 6.64
CA ALA A 31 9.72 -12.57 6.56
C ALA A 31 9.47 -13.73 5.56
N ALA A 32 8.27 -14.30 5.57
CA ALA A 32 7.89 -15.35 4.63
C ALA A 32 7.87 -14.86 3.17
N ILE A 33 7.34 -13.65 2.93
CA ILE A 33 7.36 -13.00 1.62
C ILE A 33 8.80 -12.71 1.16
N GLY A 34 9.64 -12.19 2.05
CA GLY A 34 11.06 -11.95 1.75
C GLY A 34 11.77 -13.24 1.32
N SER A 35 11.53 -14.34 2.05
CA SER A 35 12.06 -15.66 1.69
C SER A 35 11.53 -16.14 0.34
N TYR A 36 10.23 -15.99 0.07
CA TYR A 36 9.61 -16.38 -1.19
C TYR A 36 10.25 -15.67 -2.39
N VAL A 37 10.40 -14.35 -2.31
CA VAL A 37 11.01 -13.55 -3.37
C VAL A 37 12.48 -13.91 -3.57
N ALA A 38 13.24 -14.11 -2.48
CA ALA A 38 14.66 -14.45 -2.55
C ALA A 38 14.93 -15.86 -3.14
N THR A 39 13.97 -16.78 -3.04
CA THR A 39 14.13 -18.18 -3.43
C THR A 39 13.43 -18.55 -4.73
N HIS A 40 12.61 -17.66 -5.30
CA HIS A 40 11.84 -17.92 -6.53
C HIS A 40 12.72 -18.35 -7.73
N ASP A 41 13.81 -17.63 -7.98
CA ASP A 41 14.74 -17.90 -9.08
C ASP A 41 15.98 -18.70 -8.64
N ALA A 42 16.01 -19.12 -7.36
CA ALA A 42 17.14 -19.89 -6.88
C ALA A 42 17.10 -21.28 -7.53
N ASN A 43 18.19 -21.65 -8.19
CA ASN A 43 18.35 -22.98 -8.76
C ASN A 43 18.73 -23.95 -7.62
N ILE A 44 17.72 -24.44 -6.91
CA ILE A 44 17.93 -25.22 -5.68
C ILE A 44 18.00 -26.70 -6.00
N GLU A 45 19.22 -27.24 -5.94
CA GLU A 45 19.47 -28.68 -6.01
C GLU A 45 19.30 -29.30 -4.61
N GLY A 46 18.29 -30.15 -4.44
CA GLY A 46 18.06 -30.88 -3.18
C GLY A 46 16.59 -31.24 -2.94
N PRO A 47 16.28 -32.09 -1.93
CA PRO A 47 14.91 -32.45 -1.55
C PRO A 47 14.18 -31.30 -0.83
N GLU A 48 14.92 -30.30 -0.35
CA GLU A 48 14.38 -29.11 0.30
C GLU A 48 14.15 -28.03 -0.75
N ASN A 49 12.89 -27.60 -0.90
CA ASN A 49 12.50 -26.51 -1.78
C ASN A 49 12.07 -25.32 -0.91
N PRO A 50 13.01 -24.44 -0.52
CA PRO A 50 12.70 -23.32 0.38
C PRO A 50 11.73 -22.30 -0.25
N TRP A 51 11.59 -22.27 -1.58
CA TRP A 51 10.51 -21.51 -2.23
C TRP A 51 9.13 -22.10 -1.91
N THR A 52 9.00 -23.43 -1.94
CA THR A 52 7.79 -24.13 -1.51
C THR A 52 7.53 -23.99 -0.01
N ASP A 53 8.56 -24.01 0.83
CA ASP A 53 8.39 -23.79 2.26
C ASP A 53 7.98 -22.35 2.58
N ALA A 54 8.53 -21.36 1.86
CA ALA A 54 8.10 -19.97 1.95
C ALA A 54 6.63 -19.81 1.48
N ALA A 55 6.25 -20.46 0.38
CA ALA A 55 4.86 -20.47 -0.11
C ALA A 55 3.90 -21.08 0.92
N ARG A 56 4.31 -22.17 1.57
CA ARG A 56 3.55 -22.83 2.64
C ARG A 56 3.43 -21.94 3.88
N ALA A 57 4.51 -21.26 4.27
CA ALA A 57 4.49 -20.31 5.37
C ALA A 57 3.52 -19.16 5.10
N ILE A 58 3.53 -18.59 3.88
CA ILE A 58 2.56 -17.57 3.46
C ILE A 58 1.14 -18.13 3.51
N SER A 59 0.89 -19.32 2.93
CA SER A 59 -0.45 -19.91 2.89
C SER A 59 -1.04 -20.14 4.30
N ASN A 60 -0.21 -20.70 5.20
CA ASN A 60 -0.59 -21.04 6.56
C ASN A 60 -0.66 -19.86 7.53
N HIS A 61 -0.16 -18.67 7.15
CA HIS A 61 -0.20 -17.47 7.98
C HIS A 61 -1.66 -17.06 8.28
N VAL A 62 -2.00 -16.77 9.53
CA VAL A 62 -3.35 -16.28 9.87
C VAL A 62 -3.38 -14.78 9.65
N ALA A 63 -4.17 -14.32 8.66
CA ALA A 63 -4.25 -12.90 8.31
C ALA A 63 -4.92 -12.09 9.43
N ALA A 64 -4.24 -11.05 9.90
CA ALA A 64 -4.74 -10.13 10.92
C ALA A 64 -5.55 -8.95 10.34
N SER A 65 -5.48 -8.74 9.03
CA SER A 65 -6.17 -7.65 8.33
C SER A 65 -6.59 -8.05 6.90
N GLY A 66 -7.44 -7.22 6.29
CA GLY A 66 -7.79 -7.35 4.87
C GLY A 66 -6.57 -7.23 3.97
N ALA A 67 -5.62 -6.35 4.29
CA ALA A 67 -4.38 -6.23 3.55
C ALA A 67 -3.50 -7.48 3.64
N GLU A 68 -3.36 -8.09 4.81
CA GLU A 68 -2.63 -9.36 4.93
C GLU A 68 -3.29 -10.47 4.13
N LEU A 69 -4.62 -10.60 4.22
CA LEU A 69 -5.36 -11.59 3.45
C LEU A 69 -5.13 -11.41 1.95
N ALA A 70 -5.19 -10.17 1.49
CA ALA A 70 -5.01 -9.87 0.08
C ALA A 70 -3.58 -10.15 -0.42
N VAL A 71 -2.57 -9.75 0.35
CA VAL A 71 -1.17 -10.07 0.03
C VAL A 71 -0.99 -11.59 -0.04
N LYS A 72 -1.50 -12.35 0.94
CA LYS A 72 -1.46 -13.82 0.91
C LYS A 72 -2.08 -14.38 -0.38
N LEU A 73 -3.26 -13.90 -0.76
CA LEU A 73 -3.96 -14.35 -1.96
C LEU A 73 -3.14 -14.13 -3.22
N LEU A 74 -2.45 -12.99 -3.36
CA LEU A 74 -1.58 -12.72 -4.50
C LEU A 74 -0.42 -13.72 -4.59
N PHE A 75 0.29 -13.97 -3.48
CA PHE A 75 1.42 -14.90 -3.47
C PHE A 75 1.00 -16.37 -3.64
N VAL A 76 -0.13 -16.78 -3.07
CA VAL A 76 -0.69 -18.13 -3.28
C VAL A 76 -1.12 -18.32 -4.74
N THR A 77 -1.76 -17.31 -5.34
CA THR A 77 -2.16 -17.35 -6.75
C THR A 77 -0.93 -17.43 -7.66
N HIS A 78 0.11 -16.65 -7.36
CA HIS A 78 1.38 -16.72 -8.08
C HIS A 78 2.06 -18.07 -7.94
N TYR A 79 2.11 -18.66 -6.75
CA TYR A 79 2.70 -19.99 -6.56
C TYR A 79 2.03 -21.08 -7.41
N ALA A 80 0.72 -20.94 -7.69
CA ALA A 80 -0.01 -21.86 -8.55
C ALA A 80 0.33 -21.72 -10.05
N GLN A 81 0.80 -20.54 -10.48
CA GLN A 81 1.21 -20.22 -11.85
C GLN A 81 2.44 -19.30 -11.80
N PRO A 82 3.62 -19.84 -11.42
CA PRO A 82 4.80 -19.01 -11.19
C PRO A 82 5.29 -18.41 -12.51
N LEU A 83 5.46 -17.10 -12.52
CA LEU A 83 5.96 -16.37 -13.67
C LEU A 83 6.77 -15.16 -13.21
N SER A 84 7.93 -14.97 -13.82
CA SER A 84 8.74 -13.77 -13.65
C SER A 84 8.92 -13.12 -15.02
N ILE A 85 8.66 -11.81 -15.10
CA ILE A 85 8.88 -10.99 -16.29
C ILE A 85 9.78 -9.84 -15.88
N ASP A 86 10.94 -9.70 -16.53
CA ASP A 86 11.93 -8.67 -16.24
C ASP A 86 12.33 -8.60 -14.75
N GLY A 87 12.44 -9.76 -14.10
CA GLY A 87 12.81 -9.88 -12.68
C GLY A 87 11.68 -9.51 -11.70
N ARG A 88 10.46 -9.31 -12.19
CA ARG A 88 9.27 -9.02 -11.37
C ARG A 88 8.31 -10.19 -11.38
N LEU A 89 7.81 -10.55 -10.19
CA LEU A 89 6.78 -11.57 -10.06
C LEU A 89 5.49 -11.13 -10.76
N ALA A 90 4.98 -11.98 -11.63
CA ALA A 90 3.82 -11.72 -12.46
C ALA A 90 2.86 -12.92 -12.43
N ILE A 91 1.57 -12.63 -12.54
CA ILE A 91 0.52 -13.64 -12.63
C ILE A 91 -0.05 -13.57 -14.03
N ASP A 92 0.04 -14.66 -14.79
CA ASP A 92 -0.59 -14.75 -16.10
C ASP A 92 -2.11 -14.91 -15.93
N LEU A 93 -2.84 -13.84 -16.18
CA LEU A 93 -4.29 -13.80 -16.07
C LEU A 93 -4.94 -14.76 -17.07
N GLY A 94 -4.36 -14.97 -18.25
CA GLY A 94 -4.91 -15.87 -19.24
C GLY A 94 -4.50 -17.34 -19.06
N ALA A 95 -3.64 -17.67 -18.10
CA ALA A 95 -3.33 -19.06 -17.74
C ALA A 95 -4.39 -19.68 -16.81
N PHE A 96 -5.18 -18.86 -16.13
CA PHE A 96 -6.32 -19.33 -15.35
C PHE A 96 -7.52 -19.56 -16.28
N ASP A 97 -7.67 -20.79 -16.78
CA ASP A 97 -8.83 -21.24 -17.57
C ASP A 97 -10.13 -21.31 -16.72
N VAL A 98 -10.05 -21.00 -15.42
CA VAL A 98 -11.14 -21.03 -14.46
C VAL A 98 -11.23 -19.72 -13.71
N GLY A 99 -12.43 -19.13 -13.67
CA GLY A 99 -12.74 -17.85 -13.03
C GLY A 99 -12.32 -17.74 -11.56
N MET A 100 -11.91 -18.83 -10.91
CA MET A 100 -11.37 -18.83 -9.54
C MET A 100 -10.08 -18.01 -9.41
N GLY A 101 -9.13 -18.12 -10.35
CA GLY A 101 -7.87 -17.35 -10.29
C GLY A 101 -8.12 -15.83 -10.39
N HIS A 102 -8.94 -15.41 -11.36
CA HIS A 102 -9.38 -14.02 -11.48
C HIS A 102 -10.16 -13.54 -10.27
N THR A 103 -11.02 -14.38 -9.70
CA THR A 103 -11.82 -14.04 -8.51
C THR A 103 -10.92 -13.83 -7.29
N LEU A 104 -9.87 -14.64 -7.10
CA LEU A 104 -8.93 -14.48 -5.98
C LEU A 104 -8.11 -13.19 -6.13
N ILE A 105 -7.63 -12.88 -7.34
CA ILE A 105 -6.92 -11.63 -7.61
C ILE A 105 -7.85 -10.44 -7.41
N ARG A 106 -9.09 -10.51 -7.89
CA ARG A 106 -10.10 -9.46 -7.71
C ARG A 106 -10.46 -9.25 -6.24
N ALA A 107 -10.67 -10.32 -5.49
CA ALA A 107 -10.96 -10.25 -4.05
C ALA A 107 -9.78 -9.67 -3.26
N ALA A 108 -8.53 -10.03 -3.62
CA ALA A 108 -7.34 -9.41 -3.04
C ALA A 108 -7.29 -7.90 -3.35
N ALA A 109 -7.50 -7.53 -4.61
CA ALA A 109 -7.59 -6.15 -5.06
C ALA A 109 -8.64 -5.34 -4.28
N ASP A 110 -9.86 -5.86 -4.14
CA ASP A 110 -10.95 -5.20 -3.44
C ASP A 110 -10.63 -5.05 -1.94
N ALA A 111 -10.06 -6.08 -1.29
CA ALA A 111 -9.64 -6.01 0.10
C ALA A 111 -8.54 -4.94 0.34
N LEU A 112 -7.64 -4.75 -0.63
CA LEU A 112 -6.59 -3.73 -0.55
C LEU A 112 -7.14 -2.32 -0.75
N ALA A 113 -8.09 -2.15 -1.66
CA ALA A 113 -8.78 -0.87 -1.86
C ALA A 113 -9.61 -0.47 -0.62
N MET A 114 -10.28 -1.43 0.01
CA MET A 114 -11.04 -1.19 1.25
C MET A 114 -10.12 -0.76 2.40
N ASP A 115 -8.97 -1.41 2.57
CA ASP A 115 -8.05 -1.08 3.65
C ASP A 115 -7.37 0.28 3.43
N ALA A 116 -7.02 0.62 2.19
CA ALA A 116 -6.54 1.96 1.84
C ALA A 116 -7.58 3.04 2.17
N GLY A 117 -8.86 2.77 1.90
CA GLY A 117 -9.97 3.65 2.28
C GLY A 117 -10.06 3.87 3.79
N ARG A 118 -10.01 2.80 4.57
CA ARG A 118 -10.04 2.85 6.04
C ARG A 118 -8.85 3.64 6.61
N LEU A 119 -7.63 3.30 6.18
CA LEU A 119 -6.41 3.95 6.65
C LEU A 119 -6.41 5.46 6.35
N TRP A 120 -6.89 5.85 5.17
CA TRP A 120 -7.03 7.26 4.81
C TRP A 120 -8.01 8.00 5.72
N GLN A 121 -9.17 7.39 6.03
CA GLN A 121 -10.15 8.00 6.93
C GLN A 121 -9.62 8.12 8.36
N GLU A 122 -8.87 7.13 8.85
CA GLU A 122 -8.23 7.18 10.17
C GLU A 122 -7.18 8.29 10.24
N ALA A 123 -6.29 8.38 9.25
CA ALA A 123 -5.30 9.44 9.17
C ALA A 123 -5.94 10.83 9.08
N ARG A 124 -7.02 10.94 8.30
CA ARG A 124 -7.77 12.20 8.16
C ARG A 124 -8.44 12.60 9.48
N ALA A 125 -9.12 11.66 10.14
CA ALA A 125 -9.79 11.92 11.40
C ALA A 125 -8.80 12.35 12.49
N GLU A 126 -7.62 11.74 12.53
CA GLU A 126 -6.57 12.12 13.49
C GLU A 126 -6.00 13.51 13.21
N TYR A 127 -5.74 13.83 11.93
CA TYR A 127 -5.36 15.18 11.52
C TYR A 127 -6.41 16.21 11.91
N GLU A 128 -7.68 16.00 11.55
CA GLU A 128 -8.78 16.92 11.86
C GLU A 128 -8.96 17.10 13.38
N ARG A 129 -8.82 16.02 14.16
CA ARG A 129 -8.89 16.05 15.63
C ARG A 129 -7.77 16.91 16.22
N LEU A 130 -6.53 16.70 15.80
CA LEU A 130 -5.37 17.44 16.31
C LEU A 130 -5.39 18.90 15.85
N ARG A 131 -5.83 19.15 14.62
CA ARG A 131 -6.01 20.51 14.11
C ARG A 131 -7.05 21.27 14.93
N ALA A 132 -8.21 20.65 15.22
CA ALA A 132 -9.24 21.27 16.06
C ALA A 132 -8.75 21.58 17.48
N ILE A 133 -7.88 20.73 18.05
CA ILE A 133 -7.24 20.99 19.36
C ILE A 133 -6.33 22.21 19.28
N SER A 134 -5.50 22.31 18.22
CA SER A 134 -4.61 23.45 18.00
C SER A 134 -5.39 24.74 17.77
N ASP A 135 -6.43 24.72 16.92
CA ASP A 135 -7.25 25.89 16.60
C ASP A 135 -8.03 26.43 17.82
N ALA A 136 -8.36 25.56 18.77
CA ALA A 136 -9.02 25.94 20.03
C ALA A 136 -8.05 26.49 21.08
N MET A 137 -6.73 26.40 20.86
CA MET A 137 -5.72 26.80 21.82
C MET A 137 -5.46 28.32 21.74
N PRO A 138 -5.54 29.05 22.87
CA PRO A 138 -5.17 30.47 22.90
C PRO A 138 -3.69 30.68 22.57
N LEU A 139 -3.37 31.76 21.85
CA LEU A 139 -1.99 32.13 21.55
C LEU A 139 -1.21 32.50 22.82
N GLY A 140 0.07 32.13 22.85
CA GLY A 140 1.04 32.46 23.89
C GLY A 140 0.93 31.62 25.16
N ILE A 141 0.23 30.47 25.13
CA ILE A 141 0.12 29.56 26.28
C ILE A 141 1.13 28.42 26.18
N GLU A 142 1.48 27.87 27.34
CA GLU A 142 2.28 26.65 27.42
C GLU A 142 1.56 25.49 26.72
N GLY A 143 2.22 24.88 25.73
CA GLY A 143 1.68 23.76 24.95
C GLY A 143 1.22 24.12 23.53
N GLU A 144 1.20 25.40 23.14
CA GLU A 144 0.84 25.85 21.78
C GLU A 144 1.73 25.21 20.71
N ASP A 145 3.06 25.35 20.85
CA ASP A 145 4.02 24.76 19.90
C ASP A 145 3.86 23.24 19.79
N ALA A 146 3.60 22.56 20.91
CA ALA A 146 3.39 21.11 20.93
C ALA A 146 2.09 20.70 20.21
N ALA A 147 1.03 21.52 20.29
CA ALA A 147 -0.21 21.29 19.56
C ALA A 147 -0.01 21.51 18.04
N VAL A 148 0.78 22.51 17.67
CA VAL A 148 1.17 22.79 16.28
C VAL A 148 1.99 21.64 15.69
N ASP A 149 3.02 21.21 16.39
CA ASP A 149 3.87 20.08 15.99
C ASP A 149 3.05 18.78 15.84
N ALA A 150 2.10 18.55 16.75
CA ALA A 150 1.24 17.37 16.70
C ALA A 150 0.34 17.35 15.46
N TYR A 151 -0.37 18.44 15.14
CA TYR A 151 -1.21 18.44 13.93
C TYR A 151 -0.36 18.43 12.66
N CYS A 152 0.80 19.09 12.63
CA CYS A 152 1.73 19.03 11.50
C CYS A 152 2.21 17.59 11.25
N THR A 153 2.57 16.86 12.30
CA THR A 153 2.96 15.44 12.20
C THR A 153 1.82 14.59 11.65
N ALA A 154 0.58 14.82 12.11
CA ALA A 154 -0.59 14.10 11.61
C ALA A 154 -0.95 14.49 10.16
N MET A 155 -0.73 15.74 9.77
CA MET A 155 -0.88 16.22 8.39
C MET A 155 0.15 15.54 7.47
N ASP A 156 1.41 15.44 7.90
CA ASP A 156 2.46 14.75 7.15
C ASP A 156 2.13 13.24 7.00
N ALA A 157 1.60 12.61 8.05
CA ALA A 157 1.11 11.23 8.00
C ALA A 157 -0.08 11.06 7.05
N LEU A 158 -1.02 12.02 7.03
CA LEU A 158 -2.13 12.04 6.08
C LEU A 158 -1.59 12.15 4.65
N ILE A 159 -0.71 13.12 4.36
CA ILE A 159 -0.11 13.31 3.02
C ILE A 159 0.58 12.04 2.53
N ALA A 160 1.28 11.32 3.42
CA ALA A 160 1.95 10.07 3.11
C ALA A 160 1.02 8.86 2.90
N THR A 161 -0.23 8.93 3.36
CA THR A 161 -1.21 7.82 3.26
C THR A 161 -1.83 7.80 1.86
N PRO A 162 -2.03 6.65 1.18
CA PRO A 162 -2.57 6.67 -0.19
C PRO A 162 -4.02 7.17 -0.27
N ALA A 163 -4.33 8.05 -1.22
CA ALA A 163 -5.67 8.63 -1.36
C ALA A 163 -6.65 7.65 -2.06
N PRO A 164 -7.70 7.13 -1.40
CA PRO A 164 -8.54 6.08 -1.97
C PRO A 164 -9.38 6.52 -3.19
N THR A 165 -9.63 7.82 -3.34
CA THR A 165 -10.47 8.40 -4.39
C THR A 165 -9.92 9.73 -4.89
N ILE A 166 -10.45 10.23 -6.02
CA ILE A 166 -10.10 11.57 -6.54
C ILE A 166 -10.46 12.66 -5.54
N GLN A 167 -11.57 12.52 -4.81
CA GLN A 167 -11.95 13.48 -3.77
C GLN A 167 -10.95 13.48 -2.62
N ALA A 168 -10.43 12.31 -2.22
CA ALA A 168 -9.37 12.21 -1.22
C ALA A 168 -8.04 12.82 -1.73
N ALA A 169 -7.72 12.65 -3.02
CA ALA A 169 -6.55 13.26 -3.62
C ALA A 169 -6.67 14.80 -3.68
N ALA A 170 -7.87 15.33 -3.95
CA ALA A 170 -8.14 16.76 -3.87
C ALA A 170 -7.97 17.30 -2.45
N TYR A 171 -8.50 16.61 -1.43
CA TYR A 171 -8.27 16.96 -0.03
C TYR A 171 -6.79 16.96 0.33
N LYS A 172 -6.04 15.96 -0.15
CA LYS A 172 -4.58 15.90 0.06
C LYS A 172 -3.88 17.10 -0.56
N MET A 173 -4.27 17.49 -1.77
CA MET A 173 -3.70 18.66 -2.45
C MET A 173 -3.87 19.94 -1.62
N GLU A 174 -5.06 20.15 -1.05
CA GLU A 174 -5.33 21.26 -0.12
C GLU A 174 -4.43 21.18 1.12
N ALA A 175 -4.32 20.00 1.75
CA ALA A 175 -3.45 19.79 2.90
C ALA A 175 -1.95 20.05 2.59
N ILE A 176 -1.47 19.69 1.40
CA ILE A 176 -0.09 19.98 0.96
C ILE A 176 0.11 21.50 0.80
N GLN A 177 -0.85 22.19 0.19
CA GLN A 177 -0.78 23.65 0.03
C GLN A 177 -0.74 24.36 1.38
N ASP A 178 -1.57 23.93 2.33
CA ASP A 178 -1.58 24.48 3.68
C ASP A 178 -0.28 24.18 4.45
N ARG A 179 0.23 22.94 4.35
CA ARG A 179 1.44 22.50 5.06
C ARG A 179 2.68 23.30 4.69
N PHE A 180 2.78 23.63 3.41
CA PHE A 180 3.96 24.17 2.77
C PHE A 180 3.73 25.58 2.22
N ALA A 181 2.70 26.29 2.70
CA ALA A 181 2.36 27.64 2.24
C ALA A 181 3.55 28.61 2.31
N ASP A 182 4.38 28.48 3.36
CA ASP A 182 5.57 29.32 3.59
C ASP A 182 6.90 28.59 3.31
N ALA A 183 6.83 27.35 2.79
CA ALA A 183 8.01 26.52 2.55
C ALA A 183 8.50 26.62 1.10
N SER A 184 9.78 26.27 0.87
CA SER A 184 10.30 26.24 -0.50
C SER A 184 9.73 25.05 -1.28
N MET A 185 9.69 25.15 -2.62
CA MET A 185 9.27 24.03 -3.48
C MET A 185 10.07 22.75 -3.20
N THR A 186 11.36 22.88 -2.85
CA THR A 186 12.23 21.75 -2.50
C THR A 186 11.74 21.01 -1.26
N ASP A 187 11.23 21.71 -0.26
CA ASP A 187 10.75 21.13 0.99
C ASP A 187 9.45 20.33 0.79
N SER A 188 8.64 20.71 -0.21
CA SER A 188 7.37 20.07 -0.55
C SER A 188 7.45 18.96 -1.62
N ALA A 189 8.62 18.77 -2.26
CA ALA A 189 8.75 17.90 -3.45
C ALA A 189 8.24 16.47 -3.22
N HIS A 190 8.60 15.87 -2.07
CA HIS A 190 8.17 14.52 -1.69
C HIS A 190 6.64 14.39 -1.54
N ALA A 191 5.97 15.45 -1.08
CA ALA A 191 4.52 15.47 -0.89
C ALA A 191 3.79 15.54 -2.24
N TRP A 192 4.31 16.35 -3.18
CA TRP A 192 3.78 16.43 -4.54
C TRP A 192 4.03 15.15 -5.35
N GLU A 193 5.18 14.47 -5.15
CA GLU A 193 5.44 13.15 -5.72
C GLU A 193 4.44 12.11 -5.22
N ALA A 194 4.14 12.10 -3.91
CA ALA A 194 3.14 11.21 -3.33
C ALA A 194 1.74 11.45 -3.92
N LEU A 195 1.34 12.71 -4.10
CA LEU A 195 0.09 13.07 -4.77
C LEU A 195 0.08 12.63 -6.24
N GLY A 196 1.19 12.83 -6.96
CA GLY A 196 1.33 12.39 -8.35
C GLY A 196 1.16 10.87 -8.50
N ALA A 197 1.74 10.10 -7.59
CA ALA A 197 1.57 8.64 -7.55
C ALA A 197 0.11 8.22 -7.33
N ASP A 198 -0.61 8.93 -6.44
CA ASP A 198 -2.04 8.68 -6.22
C ASP A 198 -2.88 9.00 -7.46
N LEU A 199 -2.63 10.12 -8.12
CA LEU A 199 -3.35 10.51 -9.34
C LEU A 199 -3.09 9.53 -10.50
N ALA A 200 -1.85 9.08 -10.67
CA ALA A 200 -1.51 8.07 -11.67
C ALA A 200 -2.24 6.74 -11.39
N ARG A 201 -2.31 6.31 -10.12
CA ARG A 201 -3.05 5.11 -9.71
C ARG A 201 -4.55 5.26 -9.97
N LEU A 202 -5.14 6.39 -9.58
CA LEU A 202 -6.58 6.64 -9.72
C LEU A 202 -6.99 6.84 -11.18
N GLY A 203 -6.09 7.34 -12.03
CA GLY A 203 -6.28 7.49 -13.48
C GLY A 203 -5.99 6.23 -14.31
N GLY A 204 -5.55 5.13 -13.68
CA GLY A 204 -5.21 3.88 -14.38
C GLY A 204 -3.89 3.91 -15.16
N GLN A 205 -3.06 4.95 -14.94
CA GLN A 205 -1.78 5.15 -15.62
C GLN A 205 -0.57 4.56 -14.88
N ALA A 206 -0.76 4.09 -13.64
CA ALA A 206 0.26 3.38 -12.86
C ALA A 206 0.54 1.98 -13.39
#